data_AF-A0A503SP92-F1
#
_entry.id   AF-A0A503SP92-F1
#
_cell.length_a   1.000
_cell.length_b   1.000
_cell.length_c   1.000
_cell.angle_alpha   90.00
_cell.angle_beta   90.00
_cell.angle_gamma   90.00
#
_symmetry.space_group_name_H-M   'P 1'
#
loop_
_entity.id
_entity.type
_entity.pdbx_description
1 polymer ?
#
loop_
_entity_poly.entity_id
_entity_poly.type
_entity_poly.pdbx_seq_one_letter_code
_entity_poly.pdbx_strand_id
1 'polypeptide(L)'
;MAARQRAANRYYSGPPSDHFDGTLFFNPGGRMPGPFKDLLKWQFSGQRSKWPVSSPSPFAQAKPAATVEGADLTVTMVGHSTLLIQTAGLNILTDPVWSQRSSPFSFAGPRRVNPPGIAFGDLPAIDLVLVSHNHYDHLDLATLKRLKEKHDPPVVTPLGNDAIIAAAVSGMRLSAHDWGDRRDVGRGTTIHVEPAHHWSARGARDRRMALWAGFVIDTPGGKIYFAGDTGFHDGINYRLMAEKHGGFRFAILPIGAYEPRWFMAPQHQNPEEAVQGMKLCNAAFAAGCHWGTFQLTDEPFDEPVRKLGEALDAEGVPRENFRALRPGEAWDVPRI
;
A
#
# COMPACT_ATOMS: atom_id res chain seq x y z
N MET A 1 10.04 42.56 4.68
CA MET A 1 9.21 41.47 4.13
C MET A 1 8.98 40.46 5.24
N ALA A 2 7.81 40.49 5.89
CA ALA A 2 7.50 39.53 6.94
C ALA A 2 7.48 38.13 6.33
N ALA A 3 8.37 37.24 6.78
CA ALA A 3 8.33 35.84 6.43
C ALA A 3 6.94 35.33 6.86
N ARG A 4 6.09 34.94 5.88
CA ARG A 4 4.84 34.27 6.18
C ARG A 4 5.18 33.05 7.03
N GLN A 5 4.79 33.08 8.29
CA GLN A 5 4.92 31.94 9.21
C GLN A 5 4.20 30.77 8.52
N ARG A 6 4.96 29.75 8.10
CA ARG A 6 4.36 28.55 7.51
C ARG A 6 3.43 27.95 8.57
N ALA A 7 2.20 27.61 8.18
CA ALA A 7 1.25 26.99 9.09
C ALA A 7 1.87 25.69 9.65
N ALA A 8 1.77 25.49 10.95
CA ALA A 8 2.30 24.30 11.61
C ALA A 8 1.68 23.02 11.03
N ASN A 9 2.45 21.93 11.06
CA ASN A 9 1.96 20.62 10.68
C ASN A 9 0.83 20.19 11.64
N ARG A 10 -0.28 19.70 11.08
CA ARG A 10 -1.49 19.34 11.86
C ARG A 10 -1.43 17.95 12.48
N TYR A 11 -0.54 17.09 11.99
CA TYR A 11 -0.52 15.67 12.28
C TYR A 11 0.73 15.23 13.03
N TYR A 12 1.86 15.91 12.82
CA TYR A 12 3.13 15.55 13.41
C TYR A 12 3.90 16.80 13.89
N SER A 13 4.57 16.66 15.04
CA SER A 13 5.49 17.67 15.56
C SER A 13 6.80 16.99 15.95
N GLY A 14 7.89 17.39 15.33
CA GLY A 14 9.22 16.84 15.55
C GLY A 14 10.30 17.75 14.96
N PRO A 15 11.59 17.48 15.23
CA PRO A 15 12.69 18.23 14.65
C PRO A 15 12.76 18.01 13.13
N PRO A 16 13.29 18.97 12.35
CA PRO A 16 13.63 18.72 10.96
C PRO A 16 14.58 17.52 10.81
N SER A 17 14.40 16.76 9.73
CA SER A 17 15.20 15.57 9.37
C SER A 17 15.59 15.62 7.89
N ASP A 18 16.20 14.54 7.40
CA ASP A 18 16.54 14.37 5.98
C ASP A 18 15.32 14.18 5.05
N HIS A 19 14.11 14.02 5.62
CA HIS A 19 12.85 13.87 4.89
C HIS A 19 11.67 14.64 5.52
N PHE A 20 11.93 15.52 6.49
CA PHE A 20 10.95 16.43 7.11
C PHE A 20 11.52 17.85 7.31
N ASP A 21 10.88 18.88 6.74
CA ASP A 21 11.42 20.26 6.77
C ASP A 21 11.06 21.06 8.04
N GLY A 22 10.57 20.37 9.08
CA GLY A 22 9.97 20.98 10.27
C GLY A 22 8.48 21.33 10.10
N THR A 23 7.93 21.23 8.89
CA THR A 23 6.50 21.43 8.61
C THR A 23 5.92 20.35 7.70
N LEU A 24 6.63 19.90 6.67
CA LEU A 24 6.13 18.97 5.66
C LEU A 24 7.16 17.87 5.38
N PHE A 25 6.67 16.67 5.17
CA PHE A 25 7.47 15.55 4.70
C PHE A 25 7.79 15.69 3.19
N PHE A 26 8.89 15.12 2.73
CA PHE A 26 9.31 15.16 1.31
C PHE A 26 10.11 13.92 0.91
N ASN A 27 10.19 13.64 -0.40
CA ASN A 27 11.03 12.56 -0.93
C ASN A 27 12.47 13.07 -1.12
N PRO A 28 13.48 12.55 -0.40
CA PRO A 28 14.88 12.93 -0.59
C PRO A 28 15.34 12.61 -2.02
N GLY A 29 15.86 13.59 -2.75
CA GLY A 29 16.26 13.43 -4.16
C GLY A 29 15.10 13.14 -5.14
N GLY A 30 13.87 13.13 -4.64
CA GLY A 30 12.69 12.71 -5.38
C GLY A 30 11.86 13.86 -5.96
N ARG A 31 10.90 13.48 -6.81
CA ARG A 31 9.89 14.40 -7.34
C ARG A 31 8.63 14.34 -6.47
N MET A 32 8.16 15.49 -6.01
CA MET A 32 6.86 15.63 -5.36
C MET A 32 5.74 15.72 -6.41
N PRO A 33 4.47 15.40 -6.06
CA PRO A 33 3.34 15.59 -6.96
C PRO A 33 3.26 17.05 -7.45
N GLY A 34 2.87 17.19 -8.71
CA GLY A 34 2.76 18.48 -9.39
C GLY A 34 1.86 19.49 -8.67
N PRO A 35 1.97 20.78 -9.02
CA PRO A 35 1.06 21.81 -8.54
C PRO A 35 -0.39 21.55 -8.98
N PHE A 36 -1.35 22.24 -8.33
CA PHE A 36 -2.79 22.11 -8.61
C PHE A 36 -3.15 22.32 -10.10
N LYS A 37 -2.41 23.16 -10.83
CA LYS A 37 -2.59 23.35 -12.28
C LYS A 37 -2.40 22.06 -13.09
N ASP A 38 -1.51 21.16 -12.66
CA ASP A 38 -1.24 19.91 -13.35
C ASP A 38 -2.38 18.91 -13.09
N LEU A 39 -2.93 18.91 -11.88
CA LEU A 39 -4.15 18.17 -11.56
C LEU A 39 -5.33 18.65 -12.43
N LEU A 40 -5.53 19.97 -12.55
CA LEU A 40 -6.57 20.52 -13.44
C LEU A 40 -6.33 20.12 -14.90
N LYS A 41 -5.09 20.26 -15.39
CA LYS A 41 -4.72 19.83 -16.75
C LYS A 41 -5.10 18.37 -16.96
N TRP A 42 -4.76 17.48 -16.03
CA TRP A 42 -5.15 16.09 -16.13
C TRP A 42 -6.68 15.91 -16.13
N GLN A 43 -7.42 16.55 -15.23
CA GLN A 43 -8.90 16.42 -15.20
C GLN A 43 -9.59 16.86 -16.50
N PHE A 44 -9.02 17.84 -17.22
CA PHE A 44 -9.59 18.35 -18.48
C PHE A 44 -9.04 17.70 -19.75
N SER A 45 -7.84 17.09 -19.70
CA SER A 45 -7.19 16.49 -20.88
C SER A 45 -7.00 14.98 -20.78
N GLY A 46 -7.32 14.39 -19.62
CA GLY A 46 -7.18 12.96 -19.37
C GLY A 46 -8.08 12.13 -20.27
N GLN A 47 -7.56 10.99 -20.69
CA GLN A 47 -8.31 10.00 -21.49
C GLN A 47 -8.81 8.92 -20.56
N ARG A 48 -9.63 9.31 -19.58
CA ARG A 48 -10.10 8.39 -18.54
C ARG A 48 -10.93 7.27 -19.16
N SER A 49 -10.41 6.05 -19.10
CA SER A 49 -11.08 4.86 -19.61
C SER A 49 -12.40 4.61 -18.88
N LYS A 50 -13.39 4.02 -19.56
CA LYS A 50 -14.65 3.64 -18.91
C LYS A 50 -14.49 2.27 -18.23
N TRP A 51 -14.54 2.23 -16.90
CA TRP A 51 -14.56 0.98 -16.15
C TRP A 51 -15.95 0.34 -16.11
N PRO A 52 -16.04 -0.99 -15.95
CA PRO A 52 -17.32 -1.65 -15.69
C PRO A 52 -17.91 -1.18 -14.35
N VAL A 53 -19.24 -1.13 -14.26
CA VAL A 53 -19.92 -0.78 -12.99
C VAL A 53 -19.68 -1.86 -11.92
N SER A 54 -19.57 -3.11 -12.36
CA SER A 54 -19.18 -4.23 -11.51
C SER A 54 -18.36 -5.23 -12.31
N SER A 55 -17.32 -5.76 -11.69
CA SER A 55 -16.46 -6.83 -12.20
C SER A 55 -16.10 -7.74 -11.03
N PRO A 56 -16.98 -8.69 -10.64
CA PRO A 56 -16.68 -9.62 -9.55
C PRO A 56 -15.43 -10.45 -9.87
N SER A 57 -14.72 -10.86 -8.82
CA SER A 57 -13.56 -11.73 -8.98
C SER A 57 -13.99 -13.11 -9.51
N PRO A 58 -13.17 -13.79 -10.33
CA PRO A 58 -13.41 -15.19 -10.69
C PRO A 58 -13.22 -16.13 -9.49
N PHE A 59 -12.60 -15.67 -8.40
CA PHE A 59 -12.48 -16.42 -7.16
C PHE A 59 -13.67 -16.13 -6.24
N ALA A 60 -14.16 -17.18 -5.57
CA ALA A 60 -15.11 -17.02 -4.48
C ALA A 60 -14.48 -16.21 -3.34
N GLN A 61 -15.31 -15.62 -2.47
CA GLN A 61 -14.79 -15.01 -1.26
C GLN A 61 -14.11 -16.08 -0.41
N ALA A 62 -12.83 -15.85 -0.10
CA ALA A 62 -12.02 -16.77 0.66
C ALA A 62 -12.49 -16.83 2.12
N LYS A 63 -12.32 -18.01 2.70
CA LYS A 63 -12.44 -18.27 4.14
C LYS A 63 -11.07 -18.74 4.63
N PRO A 64 -10.20 -17.81 5.05
CA PRO A 64 -8.83 -18.14 5.43
C PRO A 64 -8.78 -19.12 6.60
N ALA A 65 -7.68 -19.87 6.69
CA ALA A 65 -7.37 -20.64 7.89
C ALA A 65 -7.25 -19.71 9.11
N ALA A 66 -7.46 -20.25 10.31
CA ALA A 66 -7.35 -19.45 11.53
C ALA A 66 -5.92 -18.91 11.76
N THR A 67 -4.90 -19.70 11.40
CA THR A 67 -3.48 -19.37 11.54
C THR A 67 -2.66 -20.16 10.51
N VAL A 68 -1.48 -19.66 10.16
CA VAL A 68 -0.44 -20.34 9.37
C VAL A 68 0.85 -20.26 10.17
N GLU A 69 1.41 -21.42 10.53
CA GLU A 69 2.49 -21.53 11.52
C GLU A 69 3.88 -21.67 10.90
N GLY A 70 4.91 -21.44 11.73
CA GLY A 70 6.30 -21.70 11.37
C GLY A 70 6.78 -20.85 10.19
N ALA A 71 7.39 -21.51 9.20
CA ALA A 71 7.97 -20.86 8.02
C ALA A 71 7.03 -20.86 6.80
N ASP A 72 5.75 -21.22 6.97
CA ASP A 72 4.78 -21.16 5.88
C ASP A 72 4.24 -19.74 5.69
N LEU A 73 3.88 -19.41 4.45
CA LEU A 73 3.40 -18.09 4.06
C LEU A 73 2.21 -18.25 3.13
N THR A 74 1.03 -17.86 3.59
CA THR A 74 -0.17 -17.76 2.75
C THR A 74 -0.59 -16.29 2.65
N VAL A 75 -0.81 -15.82 1.44
CA VAL A 75 -1.26 -14.46 1.16
C VAL A 75 -2.62 -14.53 0.45
N THR A 76 -3.61 -13.84 1.01
CA THR A 76 -4.95 -13.75 0.41
C THR A 76 -5.29 -12.32 0.05
N MET A 77 -5.65 -12.09 -1.21
CA MET A 77 -6.02 -10.77 -1.71
C MET A 77 -7.45 -10.42 -1.30
N VAL A 78 -7.63 -9.34 -0.53
CA VAL A 78 -8.95 -8.79 -0.22
C VAL A 78 -9.37 -7.81 -1.31
N GLY A 79 -8.43 -7.02 -1.84
CA GLY A 79 -8.66 -6.10 -2.95
C GLY A 79 -7.90 -4.79 -2.76
N HIS A 80 -7.64 -4.11 -3.88
CA HIS A 80 -6.81 -2.91 -3.92
C HIS A 80 -5.40 -3.13 -3.33
N SER A 81 -5.09 -2.57 -2.17
CA SER A 81 -3.84 -2.79 -1.42
C SER A 81 -4.05 -3.56 -0.12
N THR A 82 -5.26 -4.11 0.08
CA THR A 82 -5.57 -4.97 1.22
C THR A 82 -5.25 -6.43 0.93
N LEU A 83 -4.26 -6.96 1.64
CA LEU A 83 -3.94 -8.37 1.67
C LEU A 83 -3.95 -8.86 3.11
N LEU A 84 -4.43 -10.09 3.31
CA LEU A 84 -4.19 -10.86 4.52
C LEU A 84 -2.93 -11.68 4.32
N ILE A 85 -1.93 -11.46 5.16
CA ILE A 85 -0.66 -12.17 5.19
C ILE A 85 -0.67 -13.07 6.43
N GLN A 86 -0.55 -14.39 6.24
CA GLN A 86 -0.50 -15.37 7.32
C GLN A 86 0.88 -16.04 7.33
N THR A 87 1.63 -15.88 8.41
CA THR A 87 2.99 -16.41 8.58
C THR A 87 3.41 -16.36 10.05
N ALA A 88 4.29 -17.27 10.50
CA ALA A 88 4.78 -17.32 11.89
C ALA A 88 3.68 -17.29 12.97
N GLY A 89 2.50 -17.81 12.63
CA GLY A 89 1.29 -17.79 13.45
C GLY A 89 0.60 -16.42 13.58
N LEU A 90 1.01 -15.43 12.79
CA LEU A 90 0.44 -14.07 12.75
C LEU A 90 -0.49 -13.92 11.55
N ASN A 91 -1.60 -13.21 11.78
CA ASN A 91 -2.49 -12.70 10.74
C ASN A 91 -2.33 -11.17 10.62
N ILE A 92 -1.71 -10.73 9.54
CA ILE A 92 -1.35 -9.33 9.29
C ILE A 92 -2.20 -8.78 8.14
N LEU A 93 -2.84 -7.63 8.33
CA LEU A 93 -3.52 -6.91 7.24
C LEU A 93 -2.70 -5.71 6.78
N THR A 94 -2.55 -5.55 5.47
CA THR A 94 -2.06 -4.30 4.86
C THR A 94 -3.23 -3.41 4.48
N ASP A 95 -3.13 -2.10 4.69
CA ASP A 95 -4.03 -1.05 4.18
C ASP A 95 -5.51 -1.47 4.07
N PRO A 96 -6.16 -1.81 5.20
CA PRO A 96 -7.43 -2.54 5.18
C PRO A 96 -8.60 -1.65 4.74
N VAL A 97 -9.23 -1.99 3.61
CA VAL A 97 -10.35 -1.24 3.02
C VAL A 97 -11.50 -2.19 2.64
N TRP A 98 -12.58 -2.17 3.43
CA TRP A 98 -13.85 -2.85 3.12
C TRP A 98 -14.95 -1.89 2.66
N SER A 99 -14.74 -0.57 2.78
CA SER A 99 -15.73 0.43 2.37
C SER A 99 -16.04 0.36 0.89
N GLN A 100 -17.29 0.67 0.53
CA GLN A 100 -17.75 0.67 -0.86
C GLN A 100 -17.08 1.77 -1.70
N ARG A 101 -16.63 2.86 -1.07
CA ARG A 101 -15.97 3.99 -1.73
C ARG A 101 -14.68 4.37 -1.03
N SER A 102 -13.68 4.75 -1.82
CA SER A 102 -12.50 5.48 -1.34
C SER A 102 -12.78 6.98 -1.46
N SER A 103 -13.29 7.58 -0.39
CA SER A 103 -13.72 8.99 -0.39
C SER A 103 -14.01 9.50 1.03
N PRO A 104 -13.88 10.82 1.29
CA PRO A 104 -14.45 11.43 2.48
C PRO A 104 -15.97 11.36 2.56
N PHE A 105 -16.65 11.14 1.43
CA PHE A 105 -18.11 11.14 1.33
C PHE A 105 -18.63 9.76 0.97
N SER A 106 -19.71 9.32 1.63
CA SER A 106 -20.36 8.04 1.33
C SER A 106 -21.07 8.01 -0.04
N PHE A 107 -21.43 9.16 -0.58
CA PHE A 107 -22.21 9.29 -1.82
C PHE A 107 -21.38 9.67 -3.05
N ALA A 108 -20.14 10.15 -2.88
CA ALA A 108 -19.29 10.66 -3.96
C ALA A 108 -17.88 10.04 -3.92
N GLY A 109 -17.15 10.09 -5.03
CA GLY A 109 -15.79 9.54 -5.15
C GLY A 109 -15.72 8.08 -5.64
N PRO A 110 -14.51 7.55 -5.90
CA PRO A 110 -14.29 6.22 -6.45
C PRO A 110 -15.07 5.13 -5.72
N ARG A 111 -15.91 4.40 -6.46
CA ARG A 111 -16.65 3.22 -5.97
C ARG A 111 -15.90 1.98 -6.39
N ARG A 112 -15.82 0.98 -5.50
CA ARG A 112 -15.25 -0.31 -5.86
C ARG A 112 -16.11 -1.08 -6.85
N VAL A 113 -15.47 -1.80 -7.76
CA VAL A 113 -16.16 -2.58 -8.82
C VAL A 113 -16.29 -4.07 -8.49
N ASN A 114 -15.49 -4.60 -7.57
CA ASN A 114 -15.61 -5.97 -7.04
C ASN A 114 -16.05 -5.97 -5.56
N PRO A 115 -16.64 -7.06 -5.04
CA PRO A 115 -16.78 -7.33 -3.60
C PRO A 115 -15.42 -7.64 -2.95
N PRO A 116 -15.25 -7.55 -1.61
CA PRO A 116 -13.95 -7.82 -0.99
C PRO A 116 -13.68 -9.33 -1.07
N GLY A 117 -12.44 -9.70 -1.28
CA GLY A 117 -12.00 -11.08 -1.42
C GLY A 117 -12.21 -11.93 -0.18
N ILE A 118 -12.25 -11.31 1.00
CA ILE A 118 -12.64 -11.95 2.25
C ILE A 118 -13.82 -11.16 2.81
N ALA A 119 -14.93 -11.83 3.11
CA ALA A 119 -16.01 -11.16 3.84
C ALA A 119 -15.49 -10.75 5.22
N PHE A 120 -15.79 -9.54 5.69
CA PHE A 120 -15.27 -9.06 6.99
C PHE A 120 -15.63 -10.01 8.16
N GLY A 121 -16.78 -10.67 8.06
CA GLY A 121 -17.23 -11.69 9.02
C GLY A 121 -16.28 -12.90 9.09
N ASP A 122 -15.67 -13.27 7.96
CA ASP A 122 -14.81 -14.43 7.78
C ASP A 122 -13.32 -14.14 8.05
N LEU A 123 -12.96 -12.91 8.46
CA LEU A 123 -11.59 -12.61 8.89
C LEU A 123 -11.20 -13.47 10.11
N PRO A 124 -10.02 -14.09 10.11
CA PRO A 124 -9.47 -14.71 11.32
C PRO A 124 -9.13 -13.63 12.36
N ALA A 125 -8.66 -14.04 13.55
CA ALA A 125 -8.17 -13.07 14.54
C ALA A 125 -7.00 -12.27 13.92
N ILE A 126 -7.11 -10.94 13.89
CA ILE A 126 -6.08 -10.08 13.30
C ILE A 126 -5.10 -9.68 14.40
N ASP A 127 -3.82 -10.00 14.19
CA ASP A 127 -2.74 -9.72 15.16
C ASP A 127 -2.09 -8.36 14.91
N LEU A 128 -2.14 -7.86 13.68
CA LEU A 128 -1.47 -6.63 13.29
C LEU A 128 -2.11 -6.01 12.05
N VAL A 129 -2.17 -4.68 12.04
CA VAL A 129 -2.51 -3.90 10.85
C VAL A 129 -1.35 -3.00 10.48
N LEU A 130 -0.98 -2.98 9.21
CA LEU A 130 -0.01 -2.07 8.62
C LEU A 130 -0.75 -1.04 7.77
N VAL A 131 -0.55 0.24 8.04
CA VAL A 131 -1.10 1.35 7.24
C VAL A 131 0.05 2.13 6.63
N SER A 132 0.18 2.08 5.31
CA SER A 132 1.29 2.69 4.54
C SER A 132 1.21 4.21 4.49
N HIS A 133 0.03 4.78 4.33
CA HIS A 133 -0.19 6.23 4.26
C HIS A 133 -1.68 6.59 4.38
N ASN A 134 -2.00 7.89 4.37
CA ASN A 134 -3.34 8.39 4.70
C ASN A 134 -4.32 8.57 3.52
N HIS A 135 -4.02 8.15 2.29
CA HIS A 135 -5.02 8.24 1.21
C HIS A 135 -6.26 7.38 1.52
N TYR A 136 -7.42 7.76 0.98
CA TYR A 136 -8.71 7.16 1.35
C TYR A 136 -8.84 5.68 1.00
N ASP A 137 -8.07 5.21 0.03
CA ASP A 137 -7.99 3.85 -0.48
C ASP A 137 -6.92 3.01 0.25
N HIS A 138 -6.22 3.59 1.23
CA HIS A 138 -5.26 2.89 2.08
C HIS A 138 -5.58 3.03 3.58
N LEU A 139 -6.17 4.17 3.96
CA LEU A 139 -6.61 4.50 5.30
C LEU A 139 -8.13 4.69 5.35
N ASP A 140 -8.83 3.55 5.42
CA ASP A 140 -10.28 3.46 5.63
C ASP A 140 -10.63 3.43 7.13
N LEU A 141 -10.97 4.59 7.66
CA LEU A 141 -11.31 4.76 9.07
C LEU A 141 -12.56 3.96 9.49
N ALA A 142 -13.51 3.71 8.57
CA ALA A 142 -14.67 2.89 8.87
C ALA A 142 -14.28 1.41 9.05
N THR A 143 -13.34 0.94 8.23
CA THR A 143 -12.76 -0.40 8.40
C THR A 143 -11.94 -0.51 9.68
N LEU A 144 -11.09 0.46 9.99
CA LEU A 144 -10.31 0.45 11.24
C LEU A 144 -11.21 0.44 12.48
N LYS A 145 -12.33 1.18 12.47
CA LYS A 145 -13.32 1.13 13.56
C LYS A 145 -13.89 -0.28 13.75
N ARG A 146 -14.27 -0.95 12.66
CA ARG A 146 -14.78 -2.34 12.73
C ARG A 146 -13.72 -3.32 13.20
N LEU A 147 -12.45 -3.13 12.80
CA LEU A 147 -11.33 -3.94 13.27
C LEU A 147 -11.08 -3.75 14.76
N LYS A 148 -11.13 -2.50 15.25
CA LYS A 148 -11.06 -2.19 16.69
C LYS A 148 -12.13 -2.93 17.48
N GLU A 149 -13.38 -2.85 17.03
CA GLU A 149 -14.52 -3.47 17.71
C GLU A 149 -14.45 -5.01 17.73
N LYS A 150 -13.96 -5.63 16.65
CA LYS A 150 -13.97 -7.10 16.51
C LYS A 150 -12.69 -7.80 16.95
N HIS A 151 -11.53 -7.17 16.77
CA HIS A 151 -10.22 -7.82 16.93
C HIS A 151 -9.23 -7.03 17.81
N ASP A 152 -9.41 -5.71 17.93
CA ASP A 152 -8.50 -4.79 18.64
C ASP A 152 -6.98 -4.96 18.34
N PRO A 153 -6.59 -5.03 17.05
CA PRO A 153 -5.19 -5.20 16.69
C PRO A 153 -4.38 -3.92 16.96
N PRO A 154 -3.08 -4.03 17.28
CA PRO A 154 -2.16 -2.93 17.10
C PRO A 154 -2.09 -2.51 15.62
N VAL A 155 -1.93 -1.21 15.38
CA VAL A 155 -1.71 -0.61 14.07
C VAL A 155 -0.33 0.02 14.04
N VAL A 156 0.49 -0.42 13.08
CA VAL A 156 1.78 0.20 12.75
C VAL A 156 1.58 1.11 11.54
N THR A 157 2.02 2.35 11.64
CA THR A 157 1.81 3.37 10.60
C THR A 157 2.94 4.40 10.61
N PRO A 158 3.22 5.11 9.51
CA PRO A 158 4.21 6.17 9.52
C PRO A 158 3.72 7.40 10.30
N LEU A 159 4.66 8.25 10.73
CA LEU A 159 4.42 9.46 11.53
C LEU A 159 3.23 10.32 11.04
N GLY A 160 2.36 10.73 11.96
CA GLY A 160 1.23 11.63 11.73
C GLY A 160 -0.05 10.94 11.26
N ASN A 161 0.02 9.70 10.75
CA ASN A 161 -1.18 8.93 10.42
C ASN A 161 -1.93 8.50 11.69
N ASP A 162 -1.21 8.29 12.79
CA ASP A 162 -1.74 8.01 14.12
C ASP A 162 -2.65 9.11 14.64
N ALA A 163 -2.29 10.39 14.46
CA ALA A 163 -3.13 11.51 14.84
C ALA A 163 -4.49 11.49 14.12
N ILE A 164 -4.49 11.11 12.83
CA ILE A 164 -5.69 10.96 12.02
C ILE A 164 -6.55 9.79 12.54
N ILE A 165 -5.92 8.65 12.81
CA ILE A 165 -6.62 7.44 13.28
C ILE A 165 -7.19 7.67 14.68
N ALA A 166 -6.40 8.19 15.62
CA ALA A 166 -6.81 8.44 16.99
C ALA A 166 -8.01 9.39 17.08
N ALA A 167 -8.07 10.39 16.20
CA ALA A 167 -9.20 11.32 16.13
C ALA A 167 -10.51 10.66 15.67
N ALA A 168 -10.44 9.58 14.89
CA ALA A 168 -11.60 8.91 14.32
C ALA A 168 -11.98 7.59 15.02
N VAL A 169 -11.00 6.90 15.61
CA VAL A 169 -11.15 5.59 16.25
C VAL A 169 -10.53 5.66 17.64
N SER A 170 -11.33 6.07 18.62
CA SER A 170 -10.89 6.23 20.00
C SER A 170 -10.36 4.91 20.57
N GLY A 171 -9.21 4.98 21.24
CA GLY A 171 -8.58 3.82 21.88
C GLY A 171 -7.94 2.81 20.91
N MET A 172 -7.78 3.14 19.63
CA MET A 172 -7.00 2.32 18.71
C MET A 172 -5.56 2.19 19.21
N ARG A 173 -5.02 0.97 19.20
CA ARG A 173 -3.65 0.69 19.67
C ARG A 173 -2.66 1.09 18.57
N LEU A 174 -2.17 2.32 18.63
CA LEU A 174 -1.35 2.93 17.56
C LEU A 174 0.15 2.89 17.89
N SER A 175 0.96 2.65 16.86
CA SER A 175 2.41 2.76 16.89
C SER A 175 2.86 3.51 15.64
N ALA A 176 3.21 4.79 15.80
CA ALA A 176 3.70 5.64 14.74
C ALA A 176 5.23 5.58 14.66
N HIS A 177 5.76 5.44 13.45
CA HIS A 177 7.18 5.18 13.22
C HIS A 177 7.74 6.01 12.07
N ASP A 178 9.02 6.34 12.16
CA ASP A 178 9.75 7.03 11.10
C ASP A 178 10.39 6.05 10.10
N TRP A 179 10.88 6.54 8.98
CA TRP A 179 11.71 5.73 8.09
C TRP A 179 12.98 5.25 8.78
N GLY A 180 13.28 3.96 8.63
CA GLY A 180 14.40 3.29 9.29
C GLY A 180 14.05 2.67 10.64
N ASP A 181 12.90 3.00 11.22
CA ASP A 181 12.44 2.40 12.47
C ASP A 181 12.10 0.91 12.30
N ARG A 182 12.10 0.20 13.43
CA ARG A 182 11.64 -1.18 13.52
C ARG A 182 10.80 -1.44 14.77
N ARG A 183 9.88 -2.39 14.66
CA ARG A 183 8.97 -2.82 15.72
C ARG A 183 8.91 -4.34 15.79
N ASP A 184 9.38 -4.90 16.91
CA ASP A 184 9.22 -6.33 17.21
C ASP A 184 7.75 -6.65 17.51
N VAL A 185 7.16 -7.63 16.82
CA VAL A 185 5.76 -8.04 17.01
C VAL A 185 5.63 -9.45 17.59
N GLY A 186 6.71 -10.00 18.12
CA GLY A 186 6.80 -11.34 18.69
C GLY A 186 6.97 -12.43 17.63
N ARG A 187 7.08 -13.68 18.09
CA ARG A 187 7.18 -14.88 17.23
C ARG A 187 8.35 -14.84 16.22
N GLY A 188 9.44 -14.17 16.61
CA GLY A 188 10.60 -13.97 15.74
C GLY A 188 10.33 -13.04 14.56
N THR A 189 9.29 -12.20 14.64
CA THR A 189 8.87 -11.30 13.56
C THR A 189 9.12 -9.84 13.91
N THR A 190 9.75 -9.10 12.98
CA THR A 190 10.01 -7.66 13.11
C THR A 190 9.44 -6.92 11.90
N ILE A 191 8.76 -5.80 12.15
CA ILE A 191 8.31 -4.88 11.12
C ILE A 191 9.33 -3.76 10.98
N HIS A 192 9.86 -3.55 9.79
CA HIS A 192 10.67 -2.39 9.45
C HIS A 192 9.82 -1.39 8.67
N VAL A 193 9.97 -0.11 8.97
CA VAL A 193 9.29 0.99 8.27
C VAL A 193 10.29 1.61 7.30
N GLU A 194 10.01 1.52 6.02
CA GLU A 194 10.98 1.81 4.96
C GLU A 194 10.51 2.95 4.05
N PRO A 195 11.44 3.70 3.45
CA PRO A 195 11.09 4.74 2.48
C PRO A 195 10.28 4.21 1.30
N ALA A 196 9.27 4.98 0.91
CA ALA A 196 8.55 4.83 -0.35
C ALA A 196 8.55 6.17 -1.07
N HIS A 197 8.53 6.15 -2.41
CA HIS A 197 8.48 7.37 -3.19
C HIS A 197 7.03 7.75 -3.48
N HIS A 198 6.40 8.44 -2.54
CA HIS A 198 4.98 8.82 -2.63
C HIS A 198 4.70 10.17 -1.96
N TRP A 199 3.46 10.37 -1.52
CA TRP A 199 3.00 11.52 -0.76
C TRP A 199 1.72 11.17 0.01
N SER A 200 1.23 12.12 0.81
CA SER A 200 0.05 11.93 1.67
C SER A 200 -0.89 13.13 1.58
N ALA A 201 -2.20 12.88 1.67
CA ALA A 201 -3.25 13.87 1.95
C ALA A 201 -4.60 13.19 2.26
N ARG A 202 -5.43 13.87 3.05
CA ARG A 202 -6.86 13.60 3.21
C ARG A 202 -7.72 14.79 2.83
N GLY A 203 -7.20 16.01 2.97
CA GLY A 203 -7.87 17.24 2.56
C GLY A 203 -7.02 18.14 1.67
N ALA A 204 -7.60 19.29 1.31
CA ALA A 204 -6.96 20.23 0.41
C ALA A 204 -5.75 20.98 1.01
N ARG A 205 -5.52 20.89 2.33
CA ARG A 205 -4.52 21.70 3.06
C ARG A 205 -3.57 20.87 3.95
N ASP A 206 -3.48 19.56 3.75
CA ASP A 206 -2.63 18.62 4.52
C ASP A 206 -1.68 17.83 3.64
N ARG A 207 -1.50 18.26 2.39
CA ARG A 207 -0.57 17.59 1.50
C ARG A 207 0.82 17.51 2.13
N ARG A 208 1.29 16.28 2.40
CA ARG A 208 2.57 15.93 3.06
C ARG A 208 2.66 16.26 4.55
N MET A 209 1.53 16.39 5.25
CA MET A 209 1.55 16.60 6.70
C MET A 209 1.70 15.30 7.50
N ALA A 210 1.43 14.14 6.91
CA ALA A 210 1.77 12.83 7.48
C ALA A 210 2.81 12.13 6.59
N LEU A 211 3.60 11.24 7.16
CA LEU A 211 4.57 10.44 6.42
C LEU A 211 3.87 9.29 5.68
N TRP A 212 4.55 8.70 4.69
CA TRP A 212 4.15 7.52 3.92
C TRP A 212 5.30 6.51 3.95
N ALA A 213 5.04 5.21 3.89
CA ALA A 213 6.09 4.20 3.98
C ALA A 213 5.72 2.88 3.31
N GLY A 214 6.74 2.12 2.92
CA GLY A 214 6.64 0.67 2.75
C GLY A 214 6.98 -0.05 4.06
N PHE A 215 6.75 -1.36 4.10
CA PHE A 215 7.06 -2.21 5.24
C PHE A 215 7.84 -3.44 4.83
N VAL A 216 8.85 -3.81 5.60
CA VAL A 216 9.46 -5.15 5.53
C VAL A 216 9.02 -5.94 6.76
N ILE A 217 8.38 -7.07 6.52
CA ILE A 217 7.99 -8.05 7.55
C ILE A 217 9.09 -9.11 7.56
N ASP A 218 10.01 -8.99 8.50
CA ASP A 218 11.09 -9.95 8.71
C ASP A 218 10.59 -11.10 9.57
N THR A 219 10.57 -12.33 9.03
CA THR A 219 10.00 -13.50 9.69
C THR A 219 10.97 -14.69 9.64
N PRO A 220 10.80 -15.71 10.50
CA PRO A 220 11.59 -16.95 10.42
C PRO A 220 11.47 -17.68 9.08
N GLY A 221 10.39 -17.46 8.32
CA GLY A 221 10.16 -18.03 6.99
C GLY A 221 10.70 -17.19 5.83
N GLY A 222 11.41 -16.10 6.10
CA GLY A 222 11.92 -15.17 5.09
C GLY A 222 11.20 -13.82 5.11
N LYS A 223 11.86 -12.81 4.52
CA LYS A 223 11.36 -11.43 4.49
C LYS A 223 10.27 -11.24 3.46
N ILE A 224 9.25 -10.45 3.83
CA ILE A 224 8.17 -10.01 2.95
C ILE A 224 8.24 -8.49 2.82
N TYR A 225 8.23 -7.97 1.59
CA TYR A 225 8.22 -6.53 1.33
C TYR A 225 6.83 -6.09 0.88
N PHE A 226 6.21 -5.16 1.60
CA PHE A 226 5.03 -4.44 1.14
C PHE A 226 5.43 -3.01 0.77
N ALA A 227 5.41 -2.69 -0.52
CA ALA A 227 5.91 -1.39 -1.01
C ALA A 227 5.00 -0.20 -0.63
N GLY A 228 3.72 -0.46 -0.30
CA GLY A 228 2.70 0.57 -0.32
C GLY A 228 2.53 1.13 -1.73
N ASP A 229 2.05 2.36 -1.83
CA ASP A 229 2.13 3.11 -3.07
C ASP A 229 3.52 3.71 -3.24
N THR A 230 4.09 3.57 -4.43
CA THR A 230 5.38 4.17 -4.76
C THR A 230 5.52 4.40 -6.25
N GLY A 231 6.18 5.50 -6.61
CA GLY A 231 6.81 5.67 -7.92
C GLY A 231 8.03 4.76 -8.05
N PHE A 232 8.45 4.49 -9.28
CA PHE A 232 9.63 3.65 -9.55
C PHE A 232 10.94 4.34 -9.18
N HIS A 233 11.00 5.68 -9.31
CA HIS A 233 12.16 6.51 -8.99
C HIS A 233 13.51 5.94 -9.48
N ASP A 234 13.58 5.61 -10.77
CA ASP A 234 14.75 5.01 -11.42
C ASP A 234 15.25 3.72 -10.73
N GLY A 235 14.38 3.06 -9.94
CA GLY A 235 14.64 1.86 -9.19
C GLY A 235 15.41 2.05 -7.88
N ILE A 236 15.63 3.29 -7.42
CA ILE A 236 16.47 3.58 -6.24
C ILE A 236 15.86 2.97 -4.97
N ASN A 237 14.55 3.14 -4.75
CA ASN A 237 13.85 2.56 -3.60
C ASN A 237 14.00 1.03 -3.54
N TYR A 238 13.99 0.34 -4.67
CA TYR A 238 14.14 -1.12 -4.73
C TYR A 238 15.58 -1.59 -4.49
N ARG A 239 16.57 -0.92 -5.09
CA ARG A 239 17.99 -1.25 -4.88
C ARG A 239 18.40 -1.07 -3.41
N LEU A 240 17.96 0.02 -2.79
CA LEU A 240 18.22 0.27 -1.37
C LEU A 240 17.56 -0.80 -0.47
N MET A 241 16.39 -1.32 -0.85
CA MET A 241 15.78 -2.45 -0.13
C MET A 241 16.62 -3.72 -0.24
N ALA A 242 17.11 -4.08 -1.44
CA ALA A 242 18.01 -5.21 -1.59
C ALA A 242 19.32 -5.03 -0.82
N GLU A 243 19.92 -3.84 -0.86
CA GLU A 243 21.16 -3.52 -0.13
C GLU A 243 20.98 -3.67 1.38
N LYS A 244 19.87 -3.16 1.93
CA LYS A 244 19.59 -3.19 3.37
C LYS A 244 19.13 -4.57 3.87
N HIS A 245 18.31 -5.28 3.09
CA HIS A 245 17.61 -6.49 3.54
C HIS A 245 18.09 -7.80 2.90
N GLY A 246 18.95 -7.73 1.88
CA GLY A 246 19.52 -8.89 1.18
C GLY A 246 18.60 -9.55 0.16
N GLY A 247 17.31 -9.17 0.12
CA GLY A 247 16.29 -9.74 -0.76
C GLY A 247 15.05 -10.19 -0.01
N PHE A 248 14.07 -10.70 -0.75
CA PHE A 248 12.77 -11.04 -0.21
C PHE A 248 12.28 -12.40 -0.74
N ARG A 249 11.65 -13.18 0.15
CA ARG A 249 10.87 -14.34 -0.29
C ARG A 249 9.68 -13.86 -1.11
N PHE A 250 9.03 -12.78 -0.67
CA PHE A 250 7.81 -12.27 -1.28
C PHE A 250 7.78 -10.75 -1.30
N ALA A 251 7.32 -10.15 -2.39
CA ALA A 251 7.05 -8.71 -2.48
C ALA A 251 5.58 -8.44 -2.87
N ILE A 252 5.01 -7.37 -2.35
CA ILE A 252 3.68 -6.87 -2.71
C ILE A 252 3.92 -5.51 -3.35
N LEU A 253 3.71 -5.44 -4.66
CA LEU A 253 4.09 -4.31 -5.49
C LEU A 253 2.84 -3.72 -6.19
N PRO A 254 2.62 -2.40 -6.17
CA PRO A 254 1.50 -1.80 -6.89
C PRO A 254 1.72 -1.91 -8.40
N ILE A 255 0.66 -2.23 -9.14
CA ILE A 255 0.69 -2.33 -10.62
C ILE A 255 -0.39 -1.48 -11.29
N GLY A 256 -1.20 -0.75 -10.53
CA GLY A 256 -2.26 0.14 -11.03
C GLY A 256 -2.07 1.59 -10.57
N ALA A 257 -2.99 2.46 -10.99
CA ALA A 257 -2.96 3.90 -10.76
C ALA A 257 -1.83 4.68 -11.46
N TYR A 258 -1.40 4.21 -12.63
CA TYR A 258 -0.18 4.69 -13.27
C TYR A 258 -0.40 5.63 -14.47
N GLU A 259 -1.62 5.80 -14.98
CA GLU A 259 -1.90 6.73 -16.09
C GLU A 259 -2.59 8.04 -15.64
N PRO A 260 -2.28 9.18 -16.29
CA PRO A 260 -1.31 9.34 -17.37
C PRO A 260 0.12 9.41 -16.85
N ARG A 261 1.08 8.74 -17.51
CA ARG A 261 2.49 8.66 -17.04
C ARG A 261 3.13 9.99 -16.69
N TRP A 262 2.90 11.05 -17.48
CA TRP A 262 3.49 12.38 -17.23
C TRP A 262 3.09 12.97 -15.86
N PHE A 263 1.94 12.57 -15.33
CA PHE A 263 1.42 13.02 -14.04
C PHE A 263 1.66 11.99 -12.94
N MET A 264 1.51 10.70 -13.24
CA MET A 264 1.51 9.61 -12.25
C MET A 264 2.88 8.99 -11.97
N ALA A 265 3.82 9.00 -12.93
CA ALA A 265 5.12 8.34 -12.78
C ALA A 265 5.91 8.73 -11.51
N PRO A 266 5.86 9.98 -11.03
CA PRO A 266 6.54 10.35 -9.78
C PRO A 266 5.96 9.71 -8.52
N GLN A 267 4.80 9.06 -8.54
CA GLN A 267 4.14 8.53 -7.33
C GLN A 267 3.53 7.13 -7.50
N HIS A 268 3.33 6.68 -8.73
CA HIS A 268 2.86 5.33 -9.04
C HIS A 268 3.69 4.73 -10.17
N GLN A 269 4.30 3.59 -9.88
CA GLN A 269 4.93 2.77 -10.90
C GLN A 269 3.89 2.08 -11.80
N ASN A 270 4.28 1.77 -13.03
CA ASN A 270 3.48 0.92 -13.92
C ASN A 270 3.88 -0.58 -13.77
N PRO A 271 3.18 -1.52 -14.41
CA PRO A 271 3.51 -2.94 -14.33
C PRO A 271 4.92 -3.29 -14.79
N GLU A 272 5.43 -2.62 -15.84
CA GLU A 272 6.79 -2.81 -16.33
C GLU A 272 7.84 -2.46 -15.25
N GLU A 273 7.68 -1.29 -14.63
CA GLU A 273 8.50 -0.82 -13.51
C GLU A 273 8.34 -1.71 -12.27
N ALA A 274 7.16 -2.30 -12.04
CA ALA A 274 6.96 -3.26 -10.95
C ALA A 274 7.77 -4.56 -11.15
N VAL A 275 7.85 -5.08 -12.39
CA VAL A 275 8.71 -6.24 -12.71
C VAL A 275 10.18 -5.89 -12.53
N GLN A 276 10.60 -4.71 -12.96
CA GLN A 276 11.96 -4.21 -12.69
C GLN A 276 12.21 -4.08 -11.18
N GLY A 277 11.22 -3.55 -10.43
CA GLY A 277 11.27 -3.41 -8.98
C GLY A 277 11.47 -4.74 -8.27
N MET A 278 10.73 -5.79 -8.67
CA MET A 278 10.90 -7.16 -8.17
C MET A 278 12.34 -7.66 -8.35
N LYS A 279 12.94 -7.45 -9.54
CA LYS A 279 14.33 -7.84 -9.81
C LYS A 279 15.33 -7.03 -8.98
N LEU A 280 15.14 -5.71 -8.92
CA LEU A 280 16.03 -4.79 -8.22
C LEU A 280 16.02 -4.97 -6.69
N CYS A 281 14.87 -5.33 -6.12
CA CYS A 281 14.77 -5.63 -4.69
C CYS A 281 15.12 -7.08 -4.35
N ASN A 282 15.50 -7.90 -5.35
CA ASN A 282 15.84 -9.32 -5.19
C ASN A 282 14.70 -10.13 -4.54
N ALA A 283 13.48 -9.97 -5.05
CA ALA A 283 12.32 -10.75 -4.61
C ALA A 283 12.15 -12.03 -5.44
N ALA A 284 12.00 -13.18 -4.77
CA ALA A 284 11.78 -14.46 -5.44
C ALA A 284 10.36 -14.60 -6.00
N PHE A 285 9.37 -14.13 -5.24
CA PHE A 285 7.95 -14.12 -5.60
C PHE A 285 7.36 -12.73 -5.38
N ALA A 286 6.33 -12.37 -6.14
CA ALA A 286 5.64 -11.09 -6.00
C ALA A 286 4.13 -11.17 -6.28
N ALA A 287 3.34 -10.34 -5.59
CA ALA A 287 1.94 -10.10 -5.90
C ALA A 287 1.70 -8.65 -6.31
N GLY A 288 0.89 -8.49 -7.37
CA GLY A 288 0.45 -7.20 -7.86
C GLY A 288 -0.75 -6.71 -7.07
N CYS A 289 -0.65 -5.52 -6.49
CA CYS A 289 -1.73 -4.83 -5.77
C CYS A 289 -2.09 -3.49 -6.44
N HIS A 290 -2.96 -2.72 -5.80
CA HIS A 290 -3.38 -1.37 -6.22
C HIS A 290 -4.05 -1.31 -7.61
N TRP A 291 -4.69 -2.40 -8.04
CA TRP A 291 -5.32 -2.51 -9.35
C TRP A 291 -6.70 -3.17 -9.26
N GLY A 292 -7.53 -2.92 -10.28
CA GLY A 292 -8.77 -3.66 -10.49
C GLY A 292 -9.87 -3.47 -9.43
N THR A 293 -9.71 -2.61 -8.41
CA THR A 293 -10.73 -2.40 -7.36
C THR A 293 -11.38 -1.02 -7.44
N PHE A 294 -10.59 0.06 -7.40
CA PHE A 294 -11.08 1.43 -7.54
C PHE A 294 -10.52 2.07 -8.80
N GLN A 295 -11.36 2.79 -9.55
CA GLN A 295 -10.86 3.60 -10.66
C GLN A 295 -10.30 4.93 -10.13
N LEU A 296 -8.99 4.98 -9.92
CA LEU A 296 -8.30 6.17 -9.41
C LEU A 296 -7.76 7.06 -10.54
N THR A 297 -7.55 6.47 -11.71
CA THR A 297 -6.72 7.01 -12.79
C THR A 297 -7.29 6.64 -14.17
N ASP A 298 -6.52 6.90 -15.23
CA ASP A 298 -7.01 6.85 -16.60
C ASP A 298 -6.92 5.47 -17.28
N GLU A 299 -6.10 4.55 -16.76
CA GLU A 299 -5.87 3.27 -17.45
C GLU A 299 -7.12 2.38 -17.53
N PRO A 300 -7.23 1.52 -18.57
CA PRO A 300 -8.29 0.52 -18.66
C PRO A 300 -8.22 -0.51 -17.52
N PHE A 301 -9.39 -1.02 -17.12
CA PHE A 301 -9.56 -1.94 -15.99
C PHE A 301 -8.63 -3.18 -16.03
N ASP A 302 -8.55 -3.86 -17.19
CA ASP A 302 -7.74 -5.09 -17.34
C ASP A 302 -6.30 -4.81 -17.83
N GLU A 303 -5.95 -3.56 -18.13
CA GLU A 303 -4.62 -3.22 -18.65
C GLU A 303 -3.48 -3.59 -17.69
N PRO A 304 -3.57 -3.34 -16.36
CA PRO A 304 -2.51 -3.70 -15.43
C PRO A 304 -2.07 -5.17 -15.51
N VAL A 305 -3.03 -6.10 -15.62
CA VAL A 305 -2.74 -7.54 -15.70
C VAL A 305 -2.09 -7.91 -17.02
N ARG A 306 -2.59 -7.34 -18.12
CA ARG A 306 -2.03 -7.58 -19.45
C ARG A 306 -0.59 -7.08 -19.54
N LYS A 307 -0.33 -5.83 -19.14
CA LYS A 307 1.00 -5.22 -19.14
C LYS A 307 1.96 -5.92 -18.17
N LEU A 308 1.48 -6.39 -17.01
CA LEU A 308 2.29 -7.24 -16.14
C LEU A 308 2.73 -8.51 -16.87
N GLY A 309 1.82 -9.22 -17.52
CA GLY A 309 2.13 -10.43 -18.27
C GLY A 309 3.08 -10.21 -19.45
N GLU A 310 3.03 -9.04 -20.10
CA GLU A 310 3.95 -8.63 -21.17
C GLU A 310 5.34 -8.31 -20.61
N ALA A 311 5.41 -7.58 -19.49
CA ALA A 311 6.66 -7.22 -18.83
C ALA A 311 7.39 -8.45 -18.29
N LEU A 312 6.67 -9.42 -17.71
CA LEU A 312 7.25 -10.68 -17.22
C LEU A 312 7.88 -11.49 -18.36
N ASP A 313 7.18 -11.62 -19.49
CA ASP A 313 7.70 -12.30 -20.66
C ASP A 313 8.95 -11.59 -21.22
N ALA A 314 8.93 -10.26 -21.30
CA ALA A 314 10.04 -9.47 -21.80
C ALA A 314 11.29 -9.56 -20.91
N GLU A 315 11.11 -9.65 -19.59
CA GLU A 315 12.20 -9.71 -18.61
C GLU A 315 12.64 -11.16 -18.27
N GLY A 316 12.00 -12.16 -18.90
CA GLY A 316 12.29 -13.59 -18.67
C GLY A 316 11.92 -14.08 -17.27
N VAL A 317 10.96 -13.44 -16.61
CA VAL A 317 10.48 -13.83 -15.28
C VAL A 317 9.30 -14.79 -15.43
N PRO A 318 9.32 -16.00 -14.84
CA PRO A 318 8.19 -16.92 -14.88
C PRO A 318 6.92 -16.26 -14.33
N ARG A 319 5.80 -16.38 -15.04
CA ARG A 319 4.54 -15.70 -14.69
C ARG A 319 3.98 -16.15 -13.34
N GLU A 320 4.27 -17.38 -12.94
CA GLU A 320 3.92 -17.93 -11.63
C GLU A 320 4.66 -17.26 -10.47
N ASN A 321 5.80 -16.60 -10.75
CA ASN A 321 6.60 -15.89 -9.75
C ASN A 321 6.07 -14.48 -9.46
N PHE A 322 5.32 -13.86 -10.37
CA PHE A 322 4.68 -12.57 -10.13
C PHE A 322 3.22 -12.56 -10.60
N ARG A 323 2.30 -12.66 -9.64
CA ARG A 323 0.85 -12.77 -9.92
C ARG A 323 0.13 -11.46 -9.64
N ALA A 324 -0.66 -10.96 -10.59
CA ALA A 324 -1.66 -9.94 -10.30
C ALA A 324 -2.84 -10.60 -9.55
N LEU A 325 -2.75 -10.68 -8.22
CA LEU A 325 -3.75 -11.37 -7.41
C LEU A 325 -5.11 -10.68 -7.52
N ARG A 326 -6.18 -11.48 -7.62
CA ARG A 326 -7.57 -10.99 -7.64
C ARG A 326 -8.24 -11.20 -6.28
N PRO A 327 -9.27 -10.41 -5.93
CA PRO A 327 -9.98 -10.58 -4.66
C PRO A 327 -10.44 -12.03 -4.44
N GLY A 328 -10.09 -12.63 -3.31
CA GLY A 328 -10.43 -14.01 -2.94
C GLY A 328 -9.41 -15.05 -3.40
N GLU A 329 -8.44 -14.65 -4.24
CA GLU A 329 -7.30 -15.49 -4.56
C GLU A 329 -6.37 -15.60 -3.34
N ALA A 330 -6.03 -16.83 -2.99
CA ALA A 330 -5.06 -17.16 -1.96
C ALA A 330 -3.85 -17.84 -2.62
N TRP A 331 -2.65 -17.53 -2.12
CA TRP A 331 -1.41 -18.09 -2.61
C TRP A 331 -0.53 -18.54 -1.44
N ASP A 332 -0.30 -19.84 -1.37
CA ASP A 332 0.76 -20.45 -0.57
C ASP A 332 2.10 -20.20 -1.27
N VAL A 333 2.84 -19.21 -0.78
CA VAL A 333 4.09 -18.75 -1.40
C VAL A 333 5.17 -19.80 -1.12
N PRO A 334 5.93 -20.28 -2.12
CA PRO A 334 6.98 -21.26 -1.89
C PRO A 334 8.09 -20.75 -0.97
N ARG A 335 8.80 -21.66 -0.29
CA ARG A 335 10.03 -21.36 0.45
C ARG A 335 11.20 -21.19 -0.54
N ILE A 336 12.23 -20.44 -0.13
CA ILE A 336 13.44 -20.18 -0.91
C ILE A 336 14.69 -20.73 -0.23
#